data_AF-A0AAV2YAG8-F1
#
_entry.id   AF-A0AAV2YAG8-F1
#
_cell.length_a   1.000
_cell.length_b   1.000
_cell.length_c   1.000
_cell.angle_alpha   90.00
_cell.angle_beta   90.00
_cell.angle_gamma   90.00
#
_symmetry.space_group_name_H-M   'P 1'
#
loop_
_entity.id
_entity.type
_entity.pdbx_description
1 polymer ?
#
loop_
_entity_poly.entity_id
_entity_poly.type
_entity_poly.pdbx_seq_one_letter_code
_entity_poly.pdbx_strand_id
1 'polypeptide(L)'
;MPPPEPNVGEICQIAEVLQDPRLQNRCVRITGRLEQYDATRELAKVAFQGASMAVETRLLANTHVELRIGSMYQFLGDTRVQAGSVCLSARVVRNVDNLDIDLYLQALELRRKFLASPGL
;
A
#
# COMPACT_ATOMS: atom_id res chain seq x y z
N MET A 1 -7.91 9.48 -28.07
CA MET A 1 -7.81 8.78 -26.77
C MET A 1 -6.56 9.31 -26.09
N PRO A 2 -6.66 10.04 -24.96
CA PRO A 2 -5.45 10.41 -24.23
C PRO A 2 -4.74 9.11 -23.79
N PRO A 3 -3.40 9.09 -23.76
CA PRO A 3 -2.68 7.94 -23.20
C PRO A 3 -3.16 7.73 -21.75
N PRO A 4 -3.27 6.49 -21.27
CA PRO A 4 -3.57 6.26 -19.86
C PRO A 4 -2.52 7.02 -19.04
N GLU A 5 -2.97 7.94 -18.19
CA GLU A 5 -2.10 8.67 -17.29
C GLU A 5 -1.18 7.66 -16.58
N PRO A 6 0.12 7.97 -16.44
CA PRO A 6 1.04 7.04 -15.82
C PRO A 6 0.44 6.56 -14.51
N ASN A 7 0.47 5.25 -14.29
CA ASN A 7 -0.04 4.60 -13.08
C ASN A 7 0.92 4.96 -11.92
N VAL A 8 0.91 6.22 -11.51
CA VAL A 8 1.77 6.78 -10.47
C VAL A 8 1.25 6.18 -9.17
N GLY A 9 2.02 5.30 -8.54
CA GLY A 9 1.65 4.61 -7.30
C GLY A 9 1.10 5.57 -6.26
N GLU A 10 -0.22 5.68 -6.21
CA GLU A 10 -0.90 6.72 -5.43
C GLU A 10 -0.75 6.39 -3.95
N ILE A 11 -0.46 7.39 -3.12
CA ILE A 11 -0.31 7.14 -1.67
C ILE A 11 -1.70 7.13 -1.05
N CYS A 12 -2.14 5.93 -0.68
CA CYS A 12 -3.46 5.70 -0.12
C CYS A 12 -3.35 4.94 1.20
N GLN A 13 -4.32 5.12 2.07
CA GLN A 13 -4.48 4.32 3.28
C GLN A 13 -5.15 2.99 2.95
N ILE A 14 -4.92 1.98 3.79
CA ILE A 14 -5.53 0.65 3.61
C ILE A 14 -7.07 0.75 3.61
N ALA A 15 -7.64 1.56 4.50
CA ALA A 15 -9.08 1.78 4.55
C ALA A 15 -9.63 2.38 3.23
N GLU A 16 -8.92 3.34 2.64
CA GLU A 16 -9.33 3.97 1.38
C GLU A 16 -9.32 2.97 0.23
N VAL A 17 -8.30 2.11 0.15
CA VAL A 17 -8.21 1.05 -0.88
C VAL A 17 -9.36 0.05 -0.75
N LEU A 18 -9.78 -0.26 0.47
CA LEU A 18 -10.90 -1.18 0.73
C LEU A 18 -12.27 -0.54 0.43
N GLN A 19 -12.40 0.77 0.62
CA GLN A 19 -13.68 1.48 0.46
C GLN A 19 -13.88 2.07 -0.94
N ASP A 20 -12.84 2.48 -1.66
CA ASP A 20 -12.94 3.12 -2.96
C ASP A 20 -12.75 2.11 -4.10
N PRO A 21 -13.81 1.78 -4.86
CA PRO A 21 -13.71 0.86 -5.99
C PRO A 21 -12.77 1.37 -7.10
N ARG A 22 -12.54 2.68 -7.19
CA ARG A 22 -11.64 3.28 -8.19
C ARG A 22 -10.19 2.94 -7.93
N LEU A 23 -9.83 2.60 -6.68
CA LEU A 23 -8.50 2.16 -6.29
C LEU A 23 -8.29 0.65 -6.50
N GLN A 24 -9.29 -0.07 -7.01
CA GLN A 24 -9.17 -1.48 -7.41
C GLN A 24 -8.54 -1.58 -8.81
N ASN A 25 -7.63 -2.53 -9.02
CA ASN A 25 -6.87 -2.68 -10.27
C ASN A 25 -6.00 -1.46 -10.60
N ARG A 26 -5.51 -0.77 -9.56
CA ARG A 26 -4.63 0.40 -9.68
C ARG A 26 -3.35 0.17 -8.91
N CYS A 27 -2.29 0.87 -9.35
CA CYS A 27 -1.03 0.88 -8.62
C CYS A 27 -1.17 1.86 -7.45
N VAL A 28 -1.02 1.35 -6.22
CA VAL A 28 -1.12 2.13 -4.99
C VAL A 28 0.07 1.84 -4.09
N ARG A 29 0.38 2.82 -3.24
CA ARG A 29 1.35 2.72 -2.16
C ARG A 29 0.64 2.84 -0.83
N ILE A 30 0.67 1.74 -0.07
CA ILE A 30 0.10 1.66 1.28
C ILE A 30 1.22 1.61 2.32
N THR A 31 0.92 2.11 3.51
CA THR A 31 1.77 1.94 4.71
C THR A 31 0.99 1.11 5.72
N GLY A 32 1.66 0.16 6.39
CA GLY A 32 1.03 -0.58 7.47
C GLY A 32 1.97 -1.53 8.19
N ARG A 33 1.52 -2.00 9.35
CA ARG A 33 2.22 -2.96 10.19
C ARG A 33 2.00 -4.37 9.68
N LEU A 34 3.07 -5.13 9.51
CA LEU A 34 2.97 -6.54 9.18
C LEU A 34 2.47 -7.32 10.41
N GLU A 35 1.27 -7.89 10.34
CA GLU A 35 0.69 -8.65 11.46
C GLU A 35 0.89 -10.15 11.29
N GLN A 36 0.85 -10.65 10.06
CA GLN A 36 1.05 -12.05 9.74
C GLN A 36 1.82 -12.18 8.43
N TYR A 37 2.63 -13.23 8.31
CA TYR A 37 3.33 -13.54 7.08
C TYR A 37 3.40 -15.06 6.90
N ASP A 38 2.85 -15.54 5.78
CA ASP A 38 2.93 -16.92 5.35
C ASP A 38 3.88 -16.98 4.14
N ALA A 39 5.11 -17.43 4.39
CA ALA A 39 6.12 -17.59 3.34
C ALA A 39 5.76 -18.68 2.34
N THR A 40 5.03 -19.73 2.74
CA THR A 40 4.62 -20.84 1.86
C THR A 40 3.56 -20.38 0.88
N ARG A 41 2.62 -19.53 1.34
CA ARG A 41 1.56 -18.96 0.50
C ARG A 41 1.94 -17.63 -0.16
N GLU A 42 3.11 -17.09 0.20
CA GLU A 42 3.62 -15.78 -0.22
C GLU A 42 2.60 -14.66 0.08
N LEU A 43 1.98 -14.75 1.26
CA LEU A 43 0.87 -13.90 1.67
C LEU A 43 1.17 -13.25 3.02
N ALA A 44 1.22 -11.93 3.01
CA ALA A 44 1.31 -11.08 4.19
C ALA A 44 -0.07 -10.52 4.56
N LYS A 45 -0.32 -10.32 5.84
CA LYS A 45 -1.44 -9.52 6.34
C LYS A 45 -0.89 -8.25 6.96
N VAL A 46 -1.33 -7.12 6.44
CA VAL A 46 -0.85 -5.79 6.84
C VAL A 46 -2.03 -5.00 7.40
N ALA A 47 -1.82 -4.36 8.55
CA ALA A 47 -2.84 -3.54 9.21
C ALA A 47 -2.37 -2.11 9.42
N PHE A 48 -3.28 -1.16 9.25
CA PHE A 48 -3.02 0.27 9.46
C PHE A 48 -4.30 0.96 9.92
N GLN A 49 -4.23 1.69 11.04
CA GLN A 49 -5.36 2.43 11.62
C GLN A 49 -6.67 1.64 11.74
N GLY A 50 -6.59 0.36 12.14
CA GLY A 50 -7.76 -0.50 12.32
C GLY A 50 -8.30 -1.17 11.04
N ALA A 51 -7.77 -0.84 9.86
CA ALA A 51 -8.04 -1.57 8.63
C ALA A 51 -6.92 -2.59 8.34
N SER A 52 -7.27 -3.77 7.82
CA SER A 52 -6.30 -4.80 7.45
C SER A 52 -6.53 -5.27 6.02
N MET A 53 -5.45 -5.54 5.29
CA MET A 53 -5.50 -6.04 3.91
C MET A 53 -4.47 -7.13 3.69
N ALA A 54 -4.80 -8.06 2.79
CA ALA A 54 -3.90 -9.09 2.34
C ALA A 54 -2.94 -8.53 1.27
N VAL A 55 -1.66 -8.82 1.41
CA VAL A 55 -0.59 -8.37 0.54
C VAL A 55 0.17 -9.60 0.04
N GLU A 56 0.17 -9.82 -1.25
CA GLU A 56 0.95 -10.89 -1.86
C GLU A 56 2.38 -10.44 -2.09
N THR A 57 3.31 -11.29 -1.69
CA THR A 57 4.75 -11.01 -1.72
C THR A 57 5.48 -11.84 -2.77
N ARG A 58 4.76 -12.48 -3.70
CA ARG A 58 5.36 -13.35 -4.75
C ARG A 58 6.44 -12.64 -5.53
N LEU A 59 6.17 -11.39 -5.93
CA LEU A 59 7.10 -10.56 -6.71
C LEU A 59 8.26 -10.03 -5.86
N LEU A 60 8.18 -10.16 -4.53
CA LEU A 60 9.23 -9.76 -3.60
C LEU A 60 10.22 -10.90 -3.31
N ALA A 61 9.94 -12.14 -3.72
CA ALA A 61 10.78 -13.31 -3.44
C ALA A 61 12.25 -13.15 -3.89
N ASN A 62 12.50 -12.33 -4.91
CA ASN A 62 13.84 -12.03 -5.40
C ASN A 62 14.52 -10.85 -4.69
N THR A 63 13.82 -10.22 -3.75
CA THR A 63 14.31 -9.06 -2.99
C THR A 63 14.83 -9.57 -1.64
N HIS A 64 16.05 -9.20 -1.25
CA HIS A 64 16.66 -9.53 0.05
C HIS A 64 16.00 -8.77 1.23
N VAL A 65 14.67 -8.68 1.26
CA VAL A 65 13.94 -7.99 2.33
C VAL A 65 13.43 -9.02 3.33
N GLU A 66 13.95 -8.94 4.56
CA GLU A 66 13.42 -9.70 5.68
C GLU A 66 12.13 -9.03 6.20
N LEU A 67 11.02 -9.74 6.03
CA LEU A 67 9.71 -9.33 6.56
C LEU A 67 9.60 -9.76 8.02
N ARG A 68 9.59 -8.78 8.93
CA ARG A 68 9.49 -8.97 10.37
C ARG A 68 8.07 -8.66 10.84
N ILE A 69 7.43 -9.63 11.48
CA ILE A 69 6.11 -9.42 12.08
C ILE A 69 6.22 -8.37 13.19
N GLY A 70 5.27 -7.43 13.22
CA GLY A 70 5.26 -6.29 14.14
C GLY A 70 5.92 -5.03 13.58
N SER A 71 6.73 -5.15 12.53
CA SER A 71 7.37 -4.01 11.88
C SER A 71 6.43 -3.28 10.91
N MET A 72 6.66 -1.98 10.73
CA MET A 72 5.99 -1.11 9.77
C MET A 72 6.67 -1.19 8.40
N TYR A 73 5.86 -1.33 7.36
CA TYR A 73 6.31 -1.42 5.98
C TYR A 73 5.49 -0.54 5.05
N GLN A 74 6.15 -0.06 4.01
CA GLN A 74 5.51 0.55 2.85
C GLN A 74 5.52 -0.45 1.70
N PHE A 75 4.33 -0.77 1.19
CA PHE A 75 4.14 -1.64 0.05
C PHE A 75 3.65 -0.81 -1.13
N LEU A 76 4.31 -0.99 -2.28
CA LEU A 76 3.88 -0.45 -3.56
C LEU A 76 3.55 -1.63 -4.46
N GLY A 77 2.36 -1.59 -5.05
CA GLY A 77 1.88 -2.68 -5.88
C GLY A 77 0.54 -2.38 -6.50
N ASP A 78 0.05 -3.36 -7.24
CA ASP A 78 -1.24 -3.27 -7.92
C ASP A 78 -2.31 -3.96 -7.06
N THR A 79 -3.40 -3.27 -6.79
CA THR A 79 -4.56 -3.85 -6.10
C THR A 79 -5.31 -4.76 -7.05
N ARG A 80 -5.93 -5.81 -6.53
CA ARG A 80 -6.81 -6.70 -7.29
C ARG A 80 -7.91 -7.24 -6.39
N VAL A 81 -9.06 -7.53 -6.98
CA VAL A 81 -10.17 -8.14 -6.25
C VAL A 81 -10.13 -9.63 -6.52
N GLN A 82 -9.92 -10.42 -5.47
CA GLN A 82 -9.91 -11.87 -5.53
C GLN A 82 -11.00 -12.42 -4.62
N ALA A 83 -11.95 -13.16 -5.19
CA ALA A 83 -13.07 -13.78 -4.46
C ALA A 83 -13.85 -12.79 -3.56
N GLY A 84 -14.02 -11.53 -4.01
CA GLY A 84 -14.73 -10.49 -3.27
C GLY A 84 -13.90 -9.76 -2.19
N SER A 85 -12.62 -10.12 -2.03
CA SER A 85 -11.69 -9.42 -1.13
C SER A 85 -10.64 -8.66 -1.94
N VAL A 86 -10.26 -7.45 -1.50
CA VAL A 86 -9.17 -6.70 -2.11
C VAL A 86 -7.84 -7.22 -1.58
N CYS A 87 -6.92 -7.56 -2.48
CA CYS A 87 -5.54 -7.89 -2.16
C CYS A 87 -4.57 -7.01 -2.95
N LEU A 88 -3.39 -6.76 -2.39
CA LEU A 88 -2.33 -6.00 -3.05
C LEU A 88 -1.25 -6.95 -3.53
N SER A 89 -0.93 -6.92 -4.82
CA SER A 89 0.24 -7.60 -5.35
C SER A 89 1.47 -6.71 -5.19
N ALA A 90 2.21 -6.87 -4.10
CA ALA A 90 3.35 -6.02 -3.79
C ALA A 90 4.52 -6.28 -4.75
N ARG A 91 5.01 -5.20 -5.35
CA ARG A 91 6.18 -5.20 -6.25
C ARG A 91 7.41 -4.61 -5.58
N VAL A 92 7.21 -3.67 -4.67
CA VAL A 92 8.27 -3.06 -3.87
C VAL A 92 7.81 -3.01 -2.43
N VAL A 93 8.74 -3.31 -1.52
CA VAL A 93 8.54 -3.19 -0.07
C VAL A 93 9.70 -2.42 0.54
N ARG A 94 9.41 -1.64 1.59
CA ARG A 94 10.41 -0.93 2.38
C ARG A 94 10.05 -1.00 3.86
N ASN A 95 11.00 -1.38 4.70
CA ASN A 95 10.86 -1.25 6.16
C ASN A 95 10.88 0.25 6.54
N VAL A 96 9.93 0.65 7.37
CA VAL A 96 9.75 2.03 7.83
C VAL A 96 9.52 2.08 9.35
N ASP A 97 10.19 1.22 10.11
CA ASP A 97 10.00 1.11 11.58
C ASP A 97 10.25 2.42 12.33
N ASN A 98 11.18 3.25 11.85
CA ASN A 98 11.51 4.53 12.45
C ASN A 98 10.74 5.71 11.82
N LEU A 99 9.73 5.45 11.00
CA LEU A 99 8.91 6.50 10.41
C LEU A 99 7.91 7.02 11.45
N ASP A 100 7.97 8.32 11.72
CA ASP A 100 6.93 9.01 12.45
C ASP A 100 5.64 8.99 11.63
N ILE A 101 4.67 8.18 12.08
CA ILE A 101 3.42 7.95 11.38
C ILE A 101 2.54 9.19 11.41
N ASP A 102 2.56 9.96 12.50
CA ASP A 102 1.74 11.16 12.64
C ASP A 102 2.24 12.26 11.69
N LEU A 103 3.56 12.47 11.63
CA LEU A 103 4.16 13.40 10.68
C LEU A 103 3.94 12.95 9.23
N TYR A 104 4.04 11.65 8.95
CA TYR A 104 3.77 11.09 7.63
C TYR A 104 2.33 11.37 7.16
N LEU A 105 1.35 11.22 8.05
CA LEU A 105 -0.06 11.50 7.75
C LEU A 105 -0.29 12.99 7.50
N GLN A 106 0.30 13.87 8.30
CA GLN A 106 0.23 15.31 8.10
C GLN A 106 0.83 15.72 6.75
N ALA A 107 1.99 15.18 6.40
CA ALA A 107 2.63 15.43 5.11
C ALA A 107 1.79 14.91 3.94
N LEU A 108 1.13 13.76 4.10
CA LEU A 108 0.22 13.21 3.09
C LEU A 108 -1.01 14.11 2.90
N GLU A 109 -1.59 14.61 3.98
CA GLU A 109 -2.73 15.53 3.93
C GLU A 109 -2.35 16.86 3.26
N LEU A 110 -1.19 17.42 3.61
CA LEU A 110 -0.63 18.62 2.96
C LEU A 110 -0.45 18.41 1.46
N ARG A 111 0.11 17.27 1.05
CA ARG A 111 0.26 16.92 -0.37
C ARG A 111 -1.07 16.85 -1.09
N ARG A 112 -2.09 16.23 -0.48
CA ARG A 112 -3.45 16.15 -1.05
C ARG A 112 -4.08 17.54 -1.21
N LYS A 113 -3.96 18.40 -0.19
CA LYS A 113 -4.41 19.80 -0.26
C LYS A 113 -3.71 20.55 -1.40
N PHE A 114 -2.41 20.37 -1.55
CA PHE A 114 -1.65 21.01 -2.62
C PHE A 114 -2.07 20.54 -4.02
N LEU A 115 -2.26 19.23 -4.22
CA LEU A 115 -2.72 18.69 -5.50
C LEU A 115 -4.19 19.03 -5.81
N ALA A 116 -5.03 19.18 -4.78
CA ALA A 116 -6.42 19.61 -4.92
C ALA A 116 -6.58 21.11 -5.21
N SER A 117 -5.53 21.91 -5.02
CA SER A 117 -5.45 23.30 -5.45
C SER A 117 -4.54 23.43 -6.68
N PRO A 118 -5.02 23.11 -7.90
CA PRO A 118 -4.28 23.40 -9.12
C PRO A 118 -4.33 24.92 -9.34
N GLY A 119 -3.33 25.65 -8.88
CA GLY A 119 -3.30 27.11 -9.08
C GLY A 119 -2.19 27.83 -8.34
N LEU A 120 -1.05 27.94 -9.01
CA LEU A 120 -0.32 29.20 -9.12
C LEU A 120 0.16 29.35 -10.57
#